data_AF-A0A954HDT2-F1
#
_entry.id   AF-A0A954HDT2-F1
#
_cell.length_a   1.000
_cell.length_b   1.000
_cell.length_c   1.000
_cell.angle_alpha   90.00
_cell.angle_beta   90.00
_cell.angle_gamma   90.00
#
_symmetry.space_group_name_H-M   'P 1'
#
loop_
_entity.id
_entity.type
_entity.pdbx_description
1 polymer ?
#
loop_
_entity_poly.entity_id
_entity_poly.type
_entity_poly.pdbx_seq_one_letter_code
_entity_poly.pdbx_strand_id
1 'polypeptide(L)'
;MSDEFVQRFLGAENTKEALAWLKAGPDNIHTLAEGLPTENSIELIQGFYDAGAKEVLAVEIDEYDDFQNTGKLVIELSDDPAERAAVLEKADEIAISQGFNPEQDSGQRYVFLMLD
;
A
#
# COMPACT_ATOMS: atom_id res chain seq x y z
N MET A 1 10.15 8.06 -6.49
CA MET A 1 10.42 8.42 -5.07
C MET A 1 11.66 7.65 -4.57
N SER A 2 12.42 8.09 -3.55
CA SER A 2 13.63 7.36 -3.09
C SER A 2 13.33 6.38 -1.95
N ASP A 3 14.06 5.26 -1.89
CA ASP A 3 13.97 4.29 -0.78
C ASP A 3 14.26 4.93 0.59
N GLU A 4 15.08 5.98 0.64
CA GLU A 4 15.36 6.78 1.85
C GLU A 4 14.09 7.43 2.41
N PHE A 5 13.14 7.84 1.55
CA PHE A 5 11.86 8.34 2.01
C PHE A 5 11.09 7.25 2.76
N VAL A 6 11.07 6.03 2.23
CA VAL A 6 10.34 4.89 2.81
C VAL A 6 10.90 4.45 4.16
N GLN A 7 12.22 4.56 4.37
CA GLN A 7 12.86 4.16 5.63
C GLN A 7 12.26 4.85 6.87
N ARG A 8 11.63 6.02 6.73
CA ARG A 8 10.98 6.71 7.85
C ARG A 8 9.76 5.97 8.41
N PHE A 9 9.12 5.13 7.58
CA PHE A 9 7.93 4.37 7.96
C PHE A 9 8.30 2.98 8.49
N LEU A 10 9.42 2.42 8.02
CA LEU A 10 9.88 1.11 8.45
C LEU A 10 10.21 1.13 9.95
N GLY A 11 9.38 0.44 10.74
CA GLY A 11 9.51 0.38 12.20
C GLY A 11 8.74 1.44 12.99
N ALA A 12 7.96 2.30 12.33
CA ALA A 12 7.03 3.19 13.02
C ALA A 12 5.88 2.39 13.67
N GLU A 13 5.39 2.81 14.83
CA GLU A 13 4.32 2.09 15.57
C GLU A 13 3.00 2.04 14.78
N ASN A 14 2.73 3.07 13.99
CA ASN A 14 1.57 3.21 13.09
C ASN A 14 1.83 2.65 11.68
N THR A 15 2.71 1.66 11.58
CA THR A 15 2.95 0.87 10.36
C THR A 15 2.63 -0.59 10.62
N LYS A 16 1.87 -1.21 9.71
CA LYS A 16 1.46 -2.61 9.79
C LYS A 16 1.52 -3.27 8.42
N GLU A 17 1.72 -4.58 8.38
CA GLU A 17 1.43 -5.34 7.16
C GLU A 17 -0.07 -5.18 6.83
N ALA A 18 -0.36 -4.69 5.63
CA ALA A 18 -1.66 -4.14 5.26
C ALA A 18 -2.77 -5.20 5.33
N LEU A 19 -2.51 -6.42 4.84
CA LEU A 19 -3.52 -7.46 4.77
C LEU A 19 -3.88 -8.00 6.16
N ALA A 20 -2.87 -8.23 7.01
CA ALA A 20 -3.05 -8.64 8.39
C ALA A 20 -3.79 -7.56 9.20
N TRP A 21 -3.44 -6.28 9.00
CA TRP A 21 -4.12 -5.17 9.64
C TRP A 21 -5.58 -5.08 9.23
N LEU A 22 -5.90 -5.10 7.93
CA LEU A 22 -7.28 -5.07 7.43
C LEU A 22 -8.12 -6.26 7.92
N LYS A 23 -7.50 -7.41 8.19
CA LYS A 23 -8.18 -8.64 8.66
C LYS A 23 -8.24 -8.78 10.19
N ALA A 24 -7.67 -7.85 10.95
CA ALA A 24 -7.46 -8.03 12.40
C ALA A 24 -8.75 -8.05 13.27
N GLY A 25 -9.93 -7.76 12.72
CA GLY A 25 -11.22 -8.16 13.33
C GLY A 25 -12.06 -7.04 13.98
N PRO A 26 -13.27 -7.40 14.45
CA PRO A 26 -14.55 -6.70 14.21
C PRO A 26 -14.84 -5.48 15.08
N ASP A 27 -13.97 -5.15 16.03
CA ASP A 27 -14.25 -4.09 17.00
C ASP A 27 -13.87 -2.71 16.44
N ASN A 28 -13.00 -2.66 15.41
CA ASN A 28 -12.61 -1.44 14.71
C ASN A 28 -12.63 -1.66 13.20
N ILE A 29 -13.27 -0.75 12.47
CA ILE A 29 -13.27 -0.76 11.00
C ILE A 29 -11.89 -0.33 10.52
N HIS A 30 -11.21 -1.14 9.70
CA HIS A 30 -9.94 -0.78 9.07
C HIS A 30 -10.14 -0.61 7.56
N THR A 31 -9.75 0.54 7.02
CA THR A 31 -9.95 0.84 5.60
C THR A 31 -8.74 1.55 5.00
N LEU A 32 -8.62 1.44 3.69
CA LEU A 32 -7.67 2.22 2.91
C LEU A 32 -8.40 3.36 2.21
N ALA A 33 -7.87 4.58 2.25
CA ALA A 33 -8.46 5.75 1.61
C ALA A 33 -9.85 6.15 2.16
N GLU A 34 -10.36 7.32 1.77
CA GLU A 34 -11.67 7.77 2.25
C GLU A 34 -12.81 7.03 1.54
N GLY A 35 -13.74 6.46 2.31
CA GLY A 35 -14.97 5.87 1.78
C GLY A 35 -14.81 4.51 1.08
N LEU A 36 -13.61 3.90 1.08
CA LEU A 36 -13.42 2.54 0.59
C LEU A 36 -13.79 1.52 1.69
N PRO A 37 -14.70 0.57 1.42
CA PRO A 37 -15.01 -0.51 2.37
C PRO A 37 -13.79 -1.39 2.68
N THR A 38 -13.78 -2.05 3.84
CA THR A 38 -12.71 -2.96 4.25
C THR A 38 -12.50 -4.09 3.23
N GLU A 39 -13.58 -4.63 2.66
CA GLU A 39 -13.53 -5.70 1.66
C GLU A 39 -12.80 -5.24 0.39
N ASN A 40 -13.13 -4.05 -0.11
CA ASN A 40 -12.47 -3.47 -1.29
C ASN A 40 -11.01 -3.10 -0.98
N SER A 41 -10.72 -2.67 0.26
CA SER A 41 -9.35 -2.43 0.72
C SER A 41 -8.54 -3.72 0.70
N ILE A 42 -9.12 -4.83 1.15
CA ILE A 42 -8.50 -6.17 1.11
C ILE A 42 -8.26 -6.61 -0.33
N GLU A 43 -9.24 -6.45 -1.23
CA GLU A 43 -9.09 -6.79 -2.64
C GLU A 43 -7.97 -5.99 -3.32
N LEU A 44 -7.86 -4.69 -3.02
CA LEU A 44 -6.79 -3.83 -3.52
C LEU A 44 -5.41 -4.36 -3.10
N ILE A 45 -5.23 -4.68 -1.82
CA ILE A 45 -3.97 -5.21 -1.28
C ILE A 45 -3.66 -6.60 -1.82
N GLN A 46 -4.66 -7.48 -1.90
CA GLN A 46 -4.49 -8.80 -2.48
C GLN A 46 -4.02 -8.71 -3.94
N GLY A 47 -4.53 -7.74 -4.70
CA GLY A 47 -4.08 -7.51 -6.08
C GLY A 47 -2.60 -7.12 -6.20
N PHE A 48 -1.99 -6.51 -5.19
CA PHE A 48 -0.54 -6.26 -5.17
C PHE A 48 0.24 -7.53 -4.88
N TYR A 49 -0.22 -8.35 -3.92
CA TYR A 49 0.39 -9.65 -3.64
C TYR A 49 0.28 -10.61 -4.83
N ASP A 50 -0.87 -10.63 -5.50
CA ASP A 50 -1.10 -11.46 -6.69
C ASP A 50 -0.23 -11.00 -7.89
N ALA A 51 0.13 -9.71 -7.95
CA ALA A 51 1.08 -9.17 -8.92
C ALA A 51 2.55 -9.48 -8.56
N GLY A 52 2.82 -10.03 -7.38
CA GLY A 52 4.16 -10.41 -6.93
C GLY A 52 4.83 -9.41 -5.99
N ALA A 53 4.08 -8.55 -5.29
CA ALA A 53 4.65 -7.75 -4.21
C ALA A 53 5.21 -8.67 -3.11
N LYS A 54 6.41 -8.36 -2.60
CA LYS A 54 7.03 -9.10 -1.49
C LYS A 54 6.31 -8.82 -0.17
N GLU A 55 5.99 -7.56 0.05
CA GLU A 55 5.31 -7.06 1.25
C GLU A 55 4.54 -5.79 0.91
N VAL A 56 3.38 -5.61 1.54
CA VAL A 56 2.61 -4.37 1.45
C VAL A 56 2.35 -3.86 2.86
N LEU A 57 2.83 -2.65 3.14
CA LEU A 57 2.70 -1.99 4.43
C LEU A 57 1.68 -0.85 4.34
N ALA A 58 0.72 -0.86 5.25
CA ALA A 58 -0.09 0.30 5.58
C ALA A 58 0.73 1.18 6.52
N VAL A 59 0.99 2.43 6.11
CA VAL A 59 1.85 3.36 6.85
C VAL A 59 1.07 4.60 7.27
N GLU A 60 1.54 5.28 8.31
CA GLU A 60 0.86 6.47 8.85
C GLU A 60 -0.63 6.21 9.14
N ILE A 61 -0.93 5.08 9.77
CA ILE A 61 -2.30 4.73 10.16
C ILE A 61 -2.80 5.74 11.19
N ASP A 62 -3.93 6.37 10.86
CA ASP A 62 -4.69 7.23 11.76
C ASP A 62 -5.70 6.39 12.54
N GLU A 63 -5.80 6.64 13.84
CA GLU A 63 -6.72 5.97 14.75
C GLU A 63 -7.81 6.93 15.23
N TYR A 64 -9.06 6.52 15.06
CA TYR A 64 -10.26 7.21 15.49
C TYR A 64 -11.03 6.32 16.47
N ASP A 65 -12.04 6.89 17.13
CA ASP A 65 -12.79 6.20 18.20
C ASP A 65 -13.38 4.84 17.77
N ASP A 66 -13.83 4.71 16.50
CA ASP A 66 -14.53 3.51 15.99
C ASP A 66 -13.86 2.89 14.75
N PHE A 67 -12.79 3.49 14.22
CA PHE A 67 -12.14 3.03 12.99
C PHE A 67 -10.67 3.47 12.88
N GLN A 68 -9.92 2.79 12.02
CA GLN A 68 -8.57 3.19 11.61
C GLN A 68 -8.52 3.31 10.09
N ASN A 69 -7.74 4.26 9.60
CA ASN A 69 -7.61 4.50 8.18
C ASN A 69 -6.18 4.88 7.79
N THR A 70 -5.79 4.52 6.57
CA THR A 70 -4.68 5.20 5.91
C THR A 70 -4.90 5.26 4.41
N GLY A 71 -4.55 6.38 3.79
CA GLY A 71 -4.41 6.49 2.35
C GLY A 71 -2.99 6.14 1.86
N LYS A 72 -2.09 5.60 2.69
CA LYS A 72 -0.67 5.50 2.35
C LYS A 72 -0.15 4.08 2.45
N LEU A 73 0.48 3.65 1.37
CA LEU A 73 1.07 2.33 1.25
C LEU A 73 2.56 2.41 0.92
N VAL A 74 3.32 1.47 1.46
CA VAL A 74 4.67 1.13 1.01
C VAL A 74 4.62 -0.30 0.48
N ILE A 75 5.03 -0.50 -0.76
CA ILE A 75 5.02 -1.80 -1.44
C ILE A 75 6.47 -2.19 -1.71
N GLU A 76 6.91 -3.33 -1.17
CA GLU A 76 8.21 -3.91 -1.48
C GLU A 76 8.15 -4.69 -2.79
N LEU A 77 9.03 -4.33 -3.73
CA LEU A 77 9.10 -4.92 -5.05
C LEU A 77 9.87 -6.25 -5.05
N SER A 78 9.43 -7.19 -5.88
CA SER A 78 10.17 -8.43 -6.13
C SER A 78 11.51 -8.19 -6.83
N ASP A 79 12.45 -9.12 -6.65
CA ASP A 79 13.68 -9.16 -7.45
C ASP A 79 13.44 -9.85 -8.80
N ASP A 80 12.31 -10.55 -8.96
CA ASP A 80 11.89 -11.08 -10.25
C ASP A 80 11.42 -9.93 -11.16
N PRO A 81 12.01 -9.75 -12.36
CA PRO A 81 11.68 -8.62 -13.22
C PRO A 81 10.22 -8.60 -13.70
N ALA A 82 9.57 -9.75 -13.85
CA ALA A 82 8.19 -9.82 -14.33
C ALA A 82 7.21 -9.44 -13.22
N GLU A 83 7.39 -9.98 -12.01
CA GLU A 83 6.62 -9.61 -10.82
C GLU A 83 6.80 -8.12 -10.50
N ARG A 84 8.04 -7.62 -10.54
CA ARG A 84 8.36 -6.21 -10.35
C ARG A 84 7.59 -5.32 -11.33
N ALA A 85 7.62 -5.65 -12.62
CA ALA A 85 6.93 -4.89 -13.64
C ALA A 85 5.40 -4.89 -13.43
N ALA A 86 4.83 -6.03 -13.05
CA ALA A 86 3.39 -6.15 -12.78
C ALA A 86 2.94 -5.32 -11.57
N VAL A 87 3.74 -5.29 -10.50
CA VAL A 87 3.46 -4.43 -9.33
C VAL A 87 3.52 -2.96 -9.69
N LEU A 88 4.53 -2.55 -10.47
CA LEU A 88 4.66 -1.17 -10.94
C LEU A 88 3.51 -0.76 -11.85
N GLU A 89 3.14 -1.60 -12.83
CA GLU A 89 1.99 -1.36 -13.70
C GLU A 89 0.70 -1.15 -12.89
N LYS A 90 0.46 -1.98 -11.88
CA LYS A 90 -0.68 -1.81 -10.97
C LYS A 90 -0.64 -0.51 -10.18
N ALA A 91 0.54 -0.12 -9.67
CA ALA A 91 0.70 1.16 -8.98
C ALA A 91 0.46 2.34 -9.92
N ASP A 92 0.92 2.25 -11.16
CA ASP A 92 0.74 3.25 -12.21
C ASP A 92 -0.72 3.41 -12.61
N GLU A 93 -1.48 2.32 -12.74
CA GLU A 93 -2.93 2.36 -13.00
C GLU A 93 -3.66 3.20 -11.94
N ILE A 94 -3.32 2.97 -10.67
CA ILE A 94 -3.90 3.72 -9.54
C ILE A 94 -3.47 5.18 -9.59
N ALA A 95 -2.17 5.45 -9.78
CA ALA A 95 -1.64 6.80 -9.87
C ALA A 95 -2.30 7.61 -11.00
N ILE A 96 -2.42 7.02 -12.20
CA ILE A 96 -3.09 7.63 -13.35
C ILE A 96 -4.56 7.90 -13.04
N SER A 97 -5.26 6.95 -12.41
CA SER A 97 -6.68 7.12 -12.06
C SER A 97 -6.94 8.30 -11.13
N GLN A 98 -5.94 8.66 -10.32
CA GLN A 98 -5.96 9.78 -9.37
C GLN A 98 -5.30 11.05 -9.93
N GLY A 99 -4.86 11.06 -11.20
CA GLY A 99 -4.27 12.23 -11.84
C GLY A 99 -2.78 12.46 -11.53
N PHE A 100 -2.09 11.45 -10.99
CA PHE A 100 -0.64 11.45 -10.77
C PHE A 100 0.12 10.84 -11.95
N ASN A 101 1.43 11.07 -11.98
CA ASN A 101 2.30 10.46 -12.97
C ASN A 101 2.70 9.04 -12.54
N PRO A 102 2.85 8.11 -13.51
CA PRO A 102 3.49 6.81 -13.28
C PRO A 102 4.87 6.93 -12.62
N GLU A 103 5.23 5.95 -11.81
CA GLU A 103 6.55 5.86 -11.19
C GLU A 103 7.51 5.14 -12.16
N GLN A 104 8.66 5.76 -12.44
CA GLN A 104 9.66 5.13 -13.29
C GLN A 104 10.35 3.99 -12.55
N ASP A 105 10.53 2.84 -13.21
CA ASP A 105 11.45 1.83 -12.72
C ASP A 105 12.90 2.34 -12.81
N SER A 106 13.50 2.60 -11.66
CA SER A 106 14.88 3.05 -11.46
C SER A 106 15.72 2.05 -10.66
N GLY A 107 15.19 0.84 -10.42
CA GLY A 107 15.80 -0.15 -9.53
C GLY A 107 15.50 0.08 -8.04
N GLN A 108 14.50 0.91 -7.71
CA GLN A 108 14.04 1.13 -6.34
C GLN A 108 13.57 -0.16 -5.67
N ARG A 109 13.76 -0.32 -4.36
CA ARG A 109 13.23 -1.47 -3.63
C ARG A 109 11.75 -1.30 -3.29
N TYR A 110 11.32 -0.06 -3.09
CA TYR A 110 9.96 0.23 -2.64
C TYR A 110 9.23 1.18 -3.59
N VAL A 111 7.91 1.02 -3.64
CA VAL A 111 6.98 2.01 -4.21
C VAL A 111 6.17 2.58 -3.05
N PHE A 112 6.04 3.89 -3.01
CA PHE A 112 5.12 4.56 -2.11
C PHE A 112 3.90 4.99 -2.90
N LEU A 113 2.72 4.60 -2.43
CA LEU A 113 1.45 4.91 -3.07
C LEU A 113 0.58 5.70 -2.10
N MET A 114 -0.02 6.78 -2.62
CA MET A 114 -1.09 7.49 -1.93
C MET A 114 -2.41 7.12 -2.59
N LEU A 115 -3.44 6.99 -1.78
CA LEU A 115 -4.82 6.72 -2.13
C LEU A 115 -5.64 7.90 -1.63
N ASP A 116 -6.55 8.37 -2.49
CA ASP A 116 -7.54 9.41 -2.20
C ASP A 116 -8.84 8.75 -1.70
#